data_AF-A0A7Y4RPH7-F1
#
_entry.id   AF-A0A7Y4RPH7-F1
#
_cell.length_a   1.000
_cell.length_b   1.000
_cell.length_c   1.000
_cell.angle_alpha   90.00
_cell.angle_beta   90.00
_cell.angle_gamma   90.00
#
_symmetry.space_group_name_H-M   'P 1'
#
loop_
_entity.id
_entity.type
_entity.pdbx_description
1 polymer ?
#
loop_
_entity_poly.entity_id
_entity_poly.type
_entity_poly.pdbx_seq_one_letter_code
_entity_poly.pdbx_strand_id
1 'polypeptide(L)'
;MLLTELQRLRIEMGPRRFLVLSLAPLAVGLLAGVVYWAYPEIPEGQLPTTALRLESAAVGFLSGSASVVLFMVPVLLGVLGWRAVQRRFTPRGPSQANGPPATASPPAPASSTSLAEGFAAVIGLLSAFLGLASIGLIGWQLVHYLQPGSWVAVSVLGFMNWADLGREWVLNPTSWLGLWRALDAIPASITGIVLAVIVGGIAGALGYEA
;
A
#
# COMPACT_ATOMS: atom_id res chain seq x y z
N MET A 1 26.54 -8.10 -22.93
CA MET A 1 26.15 -9.53 -22.81
C MET A 1 24.76 -9.69 -22.19
N LEU A 2 24.49 -9.11 -21.00
CA LEU A 2 23.17 -9.15 -20.34
C LEU A 2 22.00 -8.59 -21.17
N LEU A 3 22.22 -7.48 -21.89
CA LEU A 3 21.16 -6.85 -22.70
C LEU A 3 20.71 -7.75 -23.87
N THR A 4 21.65 -8.50 -24.45
CA THR A 4 21.42 -9.40 -25.58
C THR A 4 20.64 -10.64 -25.15
N GLU A 5 20.95 -11.18 -23.97
CA GLU A 5 20.20 -12.26 -23.31
C GLU A 5 18.76 -11.84 -22.97
N LEU A 6 18.58 -10.63 -22.41
CA LEU A 6 17.24 -10.10 -22.11
C LEU A 6 16.38 -9.89 -23.36
N GLN A 7 16.97 -9.46 -24.48
CA GLN A 7 16.24 -9.36 -25.74
C GLN A 7 15.87 -10.73 -26.32
N ARG A 8 16.76 -11.72 -26.18
CA ARG A 8 16.47 -13.10 -26.59
C ARG A 8 15.30 -13.68 -25.80
N LEU A 9 15.34 -13.55 -24.48
CA LEU A 9 14.27 -13.98 -23.56
C LEU A 9 12.95 -13.25 -23.83
N ARG A 10 12.99 -11.97 -24.23
CA ARG A 10 11.79 -11.19 -24.61
C ARG A 10 11.12 -11.73 -25.87
N ILE A 11 11.91 -12.18 -26.85
CA ILE A 11 11.40 -12.73 -28.11
C ILE A 11 10.83 -14.14 -27.89
N GLU A 12 11.52 -15.00 -27.14
CA GLU A 12 11.06 -16.37 -26.87
C GLU A 12 9.80 -16.44 -26.00
N MET A 13 9.70 -15.59 -24.97
CA MET A 13 8.59 -15.66 -24.02
C MET A 13 7.35 -14.86 -24.48
N GLY A 14 7.51 -14.00 -25.48
CA GLY A 14 6.47 -13.09 -25.92
C GLY A 14 6.22 -11.93 -24.93
N PRO A 15 5.66 -10.80 -25.40
CA PRO A 15 5.67 -9.53 -24.67
C PRO A 15 4.93 -9.60 -23.33
N ARG A 16 3.89 -10.43 -23.22
CA ARG A 16 3.12 -10.59 -21.98
C ARG A 16 3.86 -11.36 -20.91
N ARG A 17 4.50 -12.49 -21.25
CA ARG A 17 5.22 -13.32 -20.25
C ARG A 17 6.50 -12.64 -19.80
N PHE A 18 7.16 -11.90 -20.69
CA PHE A 18 8.33 -11.09 -20.32
C PHE A 18 7.99 -10.00 -19.31
N LEU A 19 6.86 -9.30 -19.50
CA LEU A 19 6.39 -8.27 -18.56
C LEU A 19 6.11 -8.86 -17.18
N VAL A 20 5.49 -10.04 -17.14
CA VAL A 20 5.22 -10.78 -15.91
C VAL A 20 6.49 -11.21 -15.20
N LEU A 21 7.46 -11.76 -15.94
CA LEU A 21 8.76 -12.16 -15.39
C LEU A 21 9.54 -10.96 -14.85
N SER A 22 9.37 -9.79 -15.47
CA SER A 22 10.02 -8.55 -15.01
C SER A 22 9.40 -7.96 -13.74
N LEU A 23 8.14 -8.29 -13.43
CA LEU A 23 7.42 -7.80 -12.24
C LEU A 23 7.53 -8.74 -11.04
N ALA A 24 7.78 -10.03 -11.25
CA ALA A 24 7.92 -11.02 -10.18
C ALA A 24 8.98 -10.66 -9.10
N PRO A 25 10.16 -10.11 -9.42
CA PRO A 25 11.15 -9.69 -8.42
C PRO A 25 10.63 -8.56 -7.50
N LEU A 26 9.78 -7.69 -8.05
CA LEU A 26 9.21 -6.54 -7.36
C LEU A 26 8.19 -7.00 -6.30
N ALA A 27 7.37 -8.00 -6.64
CA ALA A 27 6.44 -8.63 -5.70
C ALA A 27 7.16 -9.39 -4.58
N VAL A 28 8.24 -10.11 -4.91
CA VAL A 28 9.05 -10.85 -3.92
C VAL A 28 9.77 -9.90 -2.95
N GLY A 29 10.29 -8.77 -3.44
CA GLY A 29 10.93 -7.76 -2.60
C GLY A 29 9.96 -7.10 -1.61
N LEU A 30 8.73 -6.82 -2.03
CA LEU A 30 7.66 -6.29 -1.18
C LEU A 30 7.31 -7.27 -0.05
N LEU A 31 7.16 -8.56 -0.39
CA LEU A 31 6.80 -9.60 0.58
C LEU A 31 7.93 -9.82 1.61
N ALA A 32 9.19 -9.81 1.16
CA ALA A 32 10.35 -9.92 2.04
C ALA A 32 10.48 -8.74 3.02
N GLY A 33 10.15 -7.52 2.57
CA GLY A 33 10.11 -6.35 3.45
C GLY A 33 9.04 -6.44 4.54
N VAL A 34 7.87 -7.00 4.21
CA VAL A 34 6.79 -7.24 5.18
C VAL A 34 7.17 -8.32 6.18
N VAL A 35 7.78 -9.43 5.73
CA VAL A 35 8.26 -10.51 6.62
C VAL A 35 9.37 -10.01 7.55
N TYR A 36 10.32 -9.22 7.04
CA TYR A 36 11.39 -8.64 7.85
C TYR A 36 10.85 -7.66 8.90
N TRP A 37 9.84 -6.86 8.56
CA TRP A 37 9.18 -5.97 9.52
C TRP A 37 8.37 -6.72 10.58
N ALA A 38 7.81 -7.88 10.25
CA ALA A 38 6.94 -8.66 11.14
C ALA A 38 7.70 -9.51 12.19
N TYR A 39 9.01 -9.72 12.06
CA TYR A 39 9.81 -10.54 12.98
C TYR A 39 10.96 -9.71 13.60
N PRO A 40 10.69 -8.92 14.66
CA PRO A 40 11.72 -8.03 15.21
C PRO A 40 12.84 -8.73 15.99
N GLU A 41 12.72 -9.99 16.43
CA GLU A 41 13.76 -10.60 17.28
C GLU A 41 13.92 -12.11 17.04
N ILE A 42 14.98 -12.50 16.32
CA ILE A 42 15.51 -13.87 16.37
C ILE A 42 16.76 -13.81 17.26
N PRO A 43 16.79 -14.49 18.42
CA PRO A 43 17.94 -14.48 19.32
C PRO A 43 19.20 -15.01 18.63
N GLU A 44 20.32 -14.29 18.78
CA GLU A 44 21.61 -14.50 18.09
C GLU A 44 22.32 -15.85 18.36
N GLY A 45 21.65 -16.83 18.98
CA GLY A 45 22.29 -18.06 19.48
C GLY A 45 22.12 -19.33 18.63
N GLN A 46 21.34 -19.33 17.53
CA GLN A 46 21.09 -20.54 16.75
C GLN A 46 21.07 -20.29 15.23
N LEU A 47 22.22 -20.36 14.57
CA LEU A 47 22.29 -20.40 13.11
C LEU A 47 23.20 -21.55 12.62
N PRO A 48 22.63 -22.73 12.29
CA PRO A 48 23.35 -23.83 11.66
C PRO A 48 23.34 -23.68 10.13
N THR A 49 24.53 -23.74 9.48
CA THR A 49 24.86 -24.00 8.05
C THR A 49 24.03 -23.37 6.90
N THR A 50 22.95 -22.64 7.16
CA THR A 50 22.16 -21.84 6.21
C THR A 50 22.85 -20.55 5.78
N ALA A 51 23.93 -20.17 6.49
CA ALA A 51 24.69 -18.95 6.27
C ALA A 51 25.21 -18.79 4.83
N LEU A 52 25.64 -19.87 4.16
CA LEU A 52 26.14 -19.82 2.77
C LEU A 52 25.01 -19.64 1.72
N ARG A 53 23.77 -20.08 2.03
CA ARG A 53 22.58 -19.74 1.22
C ARG A 53 22.06 -18.34 1.53
N LEU A 54 22.32 -17.85 2.74
CA LEU A 54 21.97 -16.49 3.14
C LEU A 54 22.87 -15.44 2.47
N GLU A 55 24.15 -15.70 2.19
CA GLU A 55 25.00 -14.68 1.53
C GLU A 55 24.58 -14.43 0.06
N SER A 56 24.22 -15.47 -0.68
CA SER A 56 23.68 -15.32 -2.05
C SER A 56 22.26 -14.73 -2.06
N ALA A 57 21.44 -15.07 -1.07
CA ALA A 57 20.18 -14.38 -0.82
C ALA A 57 20.41 -12.92 -0.40
N ALA A 58 21.46 -12.61 0.38
CA ALA A 58 21.78 -11.29 0.89
C ALA A 58 22.29 -10.36 -0.21
N VAL A 59 23.04 -10.84 -1.19
CA VAL A 59 23.43 -10.03 -2.37
C VAL A 59 22.20 -9.71 -3.25
N GLY A 60 21.27 -10.67 -3.41
CA GLY A 60 19.96 -10.42 -4.05
C GLY A 60 19.06 -9.49 -3.22
N PHE A 61 19.12 -9.59 -1.90
CA PHE A 61 18.41 -8.75 -0.94
C PHE A 61 19.01 -7.34 -0.85
N LEU A 62 20.32 -7.16 -1.04
CA LEU A 62 21.02 -5.87 -1.09
C LEU A 62 20.72 -5.13 -2.40
N SER A 63 20.66 -5.85 -3.52
CA SER A 63 20.17 -5.30 -4.80
C SER A 63 18.68 -4.96 -4.77
N GLY A 64 17.84 -5.78 -4.13
CA GLY A 64 16.40 -5.54 -3.98
C GLY A 64 16.07 -4.46 -2.96
N SER A 65 16.85 -4.36 -1.88
CA SER A 65 16.67 -3.33 -0.85
C SER A 65 17.05 -1.94 -1.34
N ALA A 66 17.97 -1.80 -2.30
CA ALA A 66 18.20 -0.52 -2.98
C ALA A 66 16.91 0.03 -3.65
N SER A 67 16.05 -0.84 -4.17
CA SER A 67 14.73 -0.46 -4.72
C SER A 67 13.68 -0.19 -3.64
N VAL A 68 13.73 -0.91 -2.51
CA VAL A 68 12.89 -0.63 -1.34
C VAL A 68 13.25 0.73 -0.73
N VAL A 69 14.53 1.08 -0.65
CA VAL A 69 15.00 2.40 -0.22
C VAL A 69 14.50 3.47 -1.19
N LEU A 70 14.58 3.25 -2.50
CA LEU A 70 14.03 4.19 -3.50
C LEU A 70 12.50 4.34 -3.44
N PHE A 71 11.75 3.33 -2.96
CA PHE A 71 10.29 3.38 -2.79
C PHE A 71 9.84 3.89 -1.41
N MET A 72 10.60 3.64 -0.35
CA MET A 72 10.35 4.16 0.99
C MET A 72 10.71 5.63 1.08
N VAL A 73 11.70 6.11 0.32
CA VAL A 73 12.10 7.53 0.33
C VAL A 73 10.95 8.48 -0.01
N PRO A 74 10.13 8.30 -1.06
CA PRO A 74 8.97 9.15 -1.33
C PRO A 74 7.90 9.12 -0.22
N VAL A 75 7.64 7.95 0.37
CA VAL A 75 6.68 7.81 1.49
C VAL A 75 7.21 8.51 2.74
N LEU A 76 8.50 8.32 3.06
CA LEU A 76 9.16 8.99 4.17
C LEU A 76 9.22 10.51 3.93
N LEU A 77 9.52 10.96 2.72
CA LEU A 77 9.52 12.38 2.35
C LEU A 77 8.12 12.97 2.40
N GLY A 78 7.07 12.21 2.05
CA GLY A 78 5.68 12.61 2.22
C GLY A 78 5.31 12.79 3.68
N VAL A 79 5.67 11.82 4.54
CA VAL A 79 5.42 11.87 6.00
C VAL A 79 6.25 12.97 6.67
N LEU A 80 7.53 13.11 6.31
CA LEU A 80 8.41 14.14 6.85
C LEU A 80 8.03 15.54 6.34
N GLY A 81 7.62 15.65 5.07
CA GLY A 81 7.06 16.86 4.48
C GLY A 81 5.80 17.30 5.20
N TRP A 82 4.87 16.37 5.44
CA TRP A 82 3.67 16.59 6.25
C TRP A 82 4.01 17.08 7.66
N ARG A 83 4.97 16.43 8.34
CA ARG A 83 5.45 16.88 9.67
C ARG A 83 6.14 18.24 9.65
N ALA A 84 6.80 18.61 8.56
CA ALA A 84 7.42 19.92 8.40
C ALA A 84 6.37 21.01 8.17
N VAL A 85 5.31 20.70 7.43
CA VAL A 85 4.12 21.55 7.25
C VAL A 85 3.45 21.79 8.62
N GLN A 86 3.18 20.75 9.39
CA GLN A 86 2.61 20.88 10.74
C GLN A 86 3.44 21.77 11.67
N ARG A 87 4.78 21.76 11.54
CA ARG A 87 5.69 22.61 12.33
C ARG A 87 5.70 24.09 11.90
N ARG A 88 5.34 24.40 10.65
CA ARG A 88 5.21 25.79 10.20
C ARG A 88 3.89 26.43 10.64
N PHE A 89 2.85 25.62 10.75
CA PHE A 89 1.51 26.08 11.13
C PHE A 89 1.21 25.97 12.62
N THR A 90 2.11 25.37 13.42
CA THR A 90 2.03 25.52 14.88
C THR A 90 2.39 26.96 15.21
N PRO A 91 1.43 27.79 15.69
CA PRO A 91 1.72 29.17 16.03
C PRO A 91 2.81 29.13 17.09
N ARG A 92 3.97 29.74 16.81
CA ARG A 92 4.92 30.04 17.87
C ARG A 92 4.17 30.95 18.81
N GLY A 93 3.78 30.40 19.97
CA GLY A 93 3.09 31.15 21.00
C GLY A 93 3.83 32.48 21.19
N PRO A 94 3.12 33.62 21.23
CA PRO A 94 3.76 34.92 21.32
C PRO A 94 4.73 34.85 22.49
N SER A 95 6.02 35.05 22.18
CA SER A 95 7.04 35.21 23.21
C SER A 95 6.49 36.25 24.17
N GLN A 96 6.16 35.82 25.40
CA GLN A 96 5.77 36.72 26.48
C GLN A 96 6.98 37.59 26.81
N ALA A 97 7.24 38.57 25.95
CA ALA A 97 8.07 39.70 26.25
C ALA A 97 7.24 40.59 27.16
N ASN A 98 7.47 40.43 28.47
CA ASN A 98 7.10 41.32 29.58
C ASN A 98 6.40 42.62 29.15
N GLY A 99 5.11 42.53 28.90
CA GLY A 99 4.24 43.67 28.59
C GLY A 99 3.14 43.75 29.63
N PRO A 100 2.69 44.97 30.00
CA PRO A 100 1.69 45.18 31.04
C PRO A 100 0.38 44.42 30.74
N PRO A 101 -0.40 44.06 31.77
CA PRO A 101 -1.57 43.19 31.65
C PRO A 101 -2.59 43.78 30.68
N ALA A 102 -2.60 43.26 29.45
CA ALA A 102 -3.58 43.61 28.45
C ALA A 102 -4.95 43.08 28.90
N THR A 103 -5.92 43.98 28.91
CA THR A 103 -7.35 43.71 29.07
C THR A 103 -7.74 42.45 28.30
N ALA A 104 -8.31 41.48 29.01
CA ALA A 104 -8.63 40.15 28.51
C ALA A 104 -9.49 40.22 27.23
N SER A 105 -8.85 40.06 26.07
CA SER A 105 -9.56 39.85 24.82
C SER A 105 -10.35 38.54 24.93
N PRO A 106 -11.59 38.51 24.42
CA PRO A 106 -12.41 37.30 24.46
C PRO A 106 -11.65 36.15 23.79
N PRO A 107 -11.70 34.93 24.38
CA PRO A 107 -10.99 33.77 23.84
C PRO A 107 -11.43 33.55 22.39
N ALA A 108 -10.46 33.49 21.49
CA ALA A 108 -10.72 33.21 20.09
C ALA A 108 -11.50 31.89 19.97
N PRO A 109 -12.52 31.81 19.09
CA PRO A 109 -13.31 30.60 18.93
C PRO A 109 -12.40 29.43 18.54
N ALA A 110 -12.54 28.31 19.25
CA ALA A 110 -11.73 27.11 19.04
C ALA A 110 -11.85 26.64 17.58
N SER A 111 -10.70 26.47 16.93
CA SER A 111 -10.53 26.12 15.53
C SER A 111 -11.22 24.79 15.17
N SER A 112 -12.28 24.85 14.37
CA SER A 112 -12.98 23.69 13.79
C SER A 112 -12.18 22.94 12.72
N THR A 113 -11.02 23.47 12.34
CA THR A 113 -10.18 22.99 11.23
C THR A 113 -9.52 21.62 11.50
N SER A 114 -9.32 21.23 12.76
CA SER A 114 -8.55 20.01 13.10
C SER A 114 -9.27 18.69 12.80
N LEU A 115 -10.61 18.68 12.79
CA LEU A 115 -11.39 17.47 12.56
C LEU A 115 -11.40 17.08 11.08
N ALA A 116 -11.59 18.05 10.18
CA ALA A 116 -11.57 17.82 8.73
C ALA A 116 -10.22 17.27 8.26
N GLU A 117 -9.11 17.85 8.75
CA GLU A 117 -7.75 17.37 8.46
C GLU A 117 -7.55 15.92 8.95
N GLY A 118 -8.04 15.59 10.15
CA GLY A 118 -7.98 14.24 10.70
C GLY A 118 -8.74 13.22 9.83
N PHE A 119 -9.94 13.57 9.36
CA PHE A 119 -10.72 12.71 8.46
C PHE A 119 -10.03 12.51 7.11
N ALA A 120 -9.51 13.57 6.49
CA ALA A 120 -8.79 13.48 5.21
C ALA A 120 -7.56 12.55 5.32
N ALA A 121 -6.80 12.65 6.42
CA ALA A 121 -5.65 11.79 6.66
C ALA A 121 -6.03 10.30 6.79
N VAL A 122 -7.12 9.99 7.51
CA VAL A 122 -7.61 8.62 7.67
C VAL A 122 -8.07 8.04 6.32
N ILE A 123 -8.82 8.81 5.53
CA ILE A 123 -9.30 8.39 4.20
C ILE A 123 -8.11 8.15 3.27
N GLY A 124 -7.10 9.04 3.29
CA GLY A 124 -5.87 8.87 2.51
C GLY A 124 -5.10 7.61 2.87
N LEU A 125 -4.97 7.30 4.16
CA LEU A 125 -4.31 6.07 4.62
C LEU A 125 -5.08 4.81 4.19
N LEU A 126 -6.40 4.83 4.30
CA LEU A 126 -7.28 3.74 3.85
C LEU A 126 -7.14 3.48 2.35
N SER A 127 -7.13 4.54 1.54
CA SER A 127 -6.91 4.46 0.10
C SER A 127 -5.54 3.83 -0.24
N ALA A 128 -4.47 4.30 0.41
CA ALA A 128 -3.12 3.76 0.19
C ALA A 128 -3.04 2.27 0.55
N PHE A 129 -3.63 1.87 1.68
CA PHE A 129 -3.69 0.47 2.10
C PHE A 129 -4.45 -0.39 1.08
N LEU A 130 -5.61 0.08 0.61
CA LEU A 130 -6.39 -0.63 -0.41
C LEU A 130 -5.63 -0.79 -1.72
N GLY A 131 -4.92 0.27 -2.16
CA GLY A 131 -4.10 0.23 -3.36
C GLY A 131 -2.98 -0.80 -3.26
N LEU A 132 -2.26 -0.82 -2.13
CA LEU A 132 -1.20 -1.79 -1.88
C LEU A 132 -1.73 -3.23 -1.79
N ALA A 133 -2.83 -3.46 -1.09
CA ALA A 133 -3.47 -4.76 -1.00
C ALA A 133 -3.89 -5.28 -2.39
N SER A 134 -4.40 -4.39 -3.25
CA SER A 134 -4.80 -4.74 -4.62
C SER A 134 -3.61 -5.15 -5.49
N ILE A 135 -2.48 -4.44 -5.37
CA ILE A 135 -1.24 -4.80 -6.06
C ILE A 135 -0.72 -6.16 -5.57
N GLY A 136 -0.76 -6.40 -4.25
CA GLY A 136 -0.40 -7.70 -3.67
C GLY A 136 -1.27 -8.84 -4.22
N LEU A 137 -2.58 -8.61 -4.33
CA LEU A 137 -3.51 -9.58 -4.90
C LEU A 137 -3.21 -9.87 -6.38
N ILE A 138 -2.87 -8.86 -7.18
CA ILE A 138 -2.43 -9.05 -8.56
C ILE A 138 -1.15 -9.90 -8.61
N GLY A 139 -0.18 -9.60 -7.74
CA GLY A 139 1.05 -10.38 -7.64
C GLY A 139 0.78 -11.85 -7.33
N TRP A 140 -0.12 -12.13 -6.39
CA TRP A 140 -0.54 -13.49 -6.05
C TRP A 140 -1.26 -14.19 -7.21
N GLN A 141 -2.21 -13.51 -7.87
CA GLN A 141 -2.90 -14.03 -9.07
C GLN A 141 -1.91 -14.36 -10.18
N LEU A 142 -0.85 -13.54 -10.30
CA LEU A 142 0.18 -13.72 -11.32
C LEU A 142 1.06 -14.94 -11.06
N VAL A 143 1.49 -15.14 -9.82
CA VAL A 143 2.24 -16.35 -9.42
C VAL A 143 1.40 -17.61 -9.70
N HIS A 144 0.12 -17.58 -9.33
CA HIS A 144 -0.80 -18.69 -9.62
C HIS A 144 -1.17 -18.81 -11.09
N TYR A 145 -0.99 -17.80 -11.92
CA TYR A 145 -1.12 -17.95 -13.36
C TYR A 145 0.10 -18.65 -13.95
N LEU A 146 1.30 -18.33 -13.45
CA LEU A 146 2.56 -18.84 -13.98
C LEU A 146 2.81 -20.32 -13.67
N GLN A 147 2.34 -20.85 -12.53
CA GLN A 147 2.59 -22.25 -12.17
C GLN A 147 1.73 -23.25 -12.98
N PRO A 148 0.39 -23.13 -12.99
CA PRO A 148 -0.51 -24.09 -13.64
C PRO A 148 -0.94 -23.63 -15.05
N GLY A 149 -0.63 -22.39 -15.44
CA GLY A 149 -1.08 -21.79 -16.69
C GLY A 149 -2.54 -21.31 -16.69
N SER A 150 -3.27 -21.43 -15.58
CA SER A 150 -4.68 -21.01 -15.45
C SER A 150 -4.80 -19.73 -14.62
N TRP A 151 -5.61 -18.79 -15.09
CA TRP A 151 -5.85 -17.54 -14.37
C TRP A 151 -6.93 -17.76 -13.31
N VAL A 152 -6.57 -17.66 -12.04
CA VAL A 152 -7.54 -17.71 -10.93
C VAL A 152 -8.12 -16.31 -10.73
N ALA A 153 -9.29 -16.08 -11.30
CA ALA A 153 -10.05 -14.86 -11.03
C ALA A 153 -10.62 -14.95 -9.60
N VAL A 154 -9.99 -14.25 -8.66
CA VAL A 154 -10.59 -14.04 -7.34
C VAL A 154 -11.64 -12.96 -7.53
N SER A 155 -12.91 -13.36 -7.50
CA SER A 155 -14.02 -12.42 -7.56
C SER A 155 -14.15 -11.62 -6.26
N VAL A 156 -14.85 -10.49 -6.32
CA VAL A 156 -15.11 -9.68 -5.12
C VAL A 156 -15.84 -10.51 -4.06
N LEU A 157 -16.83 -11.30 -4.48
CA LEU A 157 -17.56 -12.20 -3.58
C LEU A 157 -16.65 -13.28 -2.98
N GLY A 158 -15.77 -13.87 -3.79
CA GLY A 158 -14.79 -14.84 -3.30
C GLY A 158 -13.87 -14.26 -2.22
N PHE A 159 -13.41 -13.02 -2.42
CA PHE A 159 -12.61 -12.30 -1.43
C PHE A 159 -13.42 -11.99 -0.15
N MET A 160 -14.65 -11.49 -0.29
CA MET A 160 -15.49 -11.16 0.87
C MET A 160 -15.84 -12.38 1.71
N ASN A 161 -16.16 -13.49 1.05
CA ASN A 161 -16.41 -14.77 1.72
C ASN A 161 -15.15 -15.28 2.44
N TRP A 162 -13.98 -15.19 1.80
CA TRP A 162 -12.70 -15.55 2.43
C TRP A 162 -12.38 -14.70 3.66
N ALA A 163 -12.69 -13.40 3.61
CA ALA A 163 -12.50 -12.47 4.72
C ALA A 163 -13.57 -12.57 5.82
N ASP A 164 -14.51 -13.52 5.70
CA ASP A 164 -15.68 -13.69 6.59
C ASP A 164 -16.53 -12.40 6.72
N LEU A 165 -16.49 -11.55 5.69
CA LEU A 165 -17.22 -10.29 5.64
C LEU A 165 -18.64 -10.56 5.14
N GLY A 166 -19.60 -10.61 6.08
CA GLY A 166 -21.02 -10.59 5.73
C GLY A 166 -21.68 -11.96 5.56
N ARG A 167 -21.39 -12.90 6.47
CA ARG A 167 -21.91 -14.29 6.47
C ARG A 167 -23.33 -14.43 5.92
N GLU A 168 -24.33 -13.73 6.43
CA GLU A 168 -25.71 -14.04 6.00
C GLU A 168 -26.08 -13.53 4.59
N TRP A 169 -25.55 -12.36 4.19
CA TRP A 169 -25.89 -11.74 2.90
C TRP A 169 -24.95 -12.14 1.76
N VAL A 170 -23.68 -12.43 2.05
CA VAL A 170 -22.74 -12.99 1.06
C VAL A 170 -23.08 -14.44 0.75
N LEU A 171 -23.59 -15.20 1.73
CA LEU A 171 -23.97 -16.61 1.50
C LEU A 171 -25.27 -16.76 0.70
N ASN A 172 -26.13 -15.74 0.65
CA ASN A 172 -27.36 -15.71 -0.18
C ASN A 172 -27.36 -14.56 -1.21
N PRO A 173 -26.40 -14.55 -2.15
CA PRO A 173 -26.21 -13.43 -3.08
C PRO A 173 -27.34 -13.31 -4.11
N THR A 174 -28.15 -14.37 -4.28
CA THR A 174 -29.31 -14.41 -5.19
C THR A 174 -30.40 -13.42 -4.82
N SER A 175 -30.43 -12.94 -3.57
CA SER A 175 -31.33 -11.88 -3.13
C SER A 175 -31.02 -10.51 -3.77
N TRP A 176 -29.82 -10.34 -4.33
CA TRP A 176 -29.39 -9.07 -4.91
C TRP A 176 -29.66 -9.07 -6.41
N LEU A 177 -30.79 -8.49 -6.82
CA LEU A 177 -31.21 -8.22 -8.21
C LEU A 177 -30.04 -8.06 -9.21
N GLY A 178 -29.50 -9.18 -9.71
CA GLY A 178 -28.37 -9.23 -10.65
C GLY A 178 -27.00 -8.72 -10.17
N LEU A 179 -26.91 -7.94 -9.08
CA LEU A 179 -25.66 -7.32 -8.61
C LEU A 179 -24.58 -8.36 -8.30
N TRP A 180 -24.97 -9.50 -7.74
CA TRP A 180 -24.02 -10.58 -7.45
C TRP A 180 -23.30 -11.09 -8.70
N ARG A 181 -23.97 -11.12 -9.87
CA ARG A 181 -23.33 -11.55 -11.13
C ARG A 181 -22.26 -10.55 -11.57
N ALA A 182 -22.51 -9.26 -11.38
CA ALA A 182 -21.52 -8.22 -11.67
C ALA A 182 -20.32 -8.35 -10.72
N LEU A 183 -20.56 -8.51 -9.42
CA LEU A 183 -19.49 -8.67 -8.42
C LEU A 183 -18.70 -9.96 -8.57
N ASP A 184 -19.33 -11.03 -9.08
CA ASP A 184 -18.65 -12.30 -9.37
C ASP A 184 -17.81 -12.21 -10.66
N ALA A 185 -18.27 -11.46 -11.66
CA ALA A 185 -17.56 -11.28 -12.92
C ALA A 185 -16.33 -10.36 -12.80
N ILE A 186 -16.30 -9.44 -11.83
CA ILE A 186 -15.23 -8.47 -11.67
C ILE A 186 -14.13 -9.02 -10.75
N PRO A 187 -12.85 -9.05 -11.21
CA PRO A 187 -11.73 -9.40 -10.35
C PRO A 187 -11.57 -8.43 -9.17
N ALA A 188 -11.42 -8.96 -7.95
CA ALA A 188 -11.29 -8.17 -6.73
C ALA A 188 -10.10 -7.18 -6.77
N SER A 189 -9.04 -7.52 -7.50
CA SER A 189 -7.87 -6.64 -7.71
C SER A 189 -8.21 -5.36 -8.47
N ILE A 190 -9.04 -5.45 -9.51
CA ILE A 190 -9.48 -4.28 -10.29
C ILE A 190 -10.39 -3.42 -9.42
N THR A 191 -11.35 -4.04 -8.73
CA THR A 191 -12.25 -3.34 -7.81
C THR A 191 -11.47 -2.58 -6.74
N GLY A 192 -10.47 -3.21 -6.13
CA GLY A 192 -9.66 -2.58 -5.09
C GLY A 192 -8.84 -1.38 -5.60
N ILE A 193 -8.29 -1.45 -6.83
CA ILE A 193 -7.60 -0.29 -7.44
C ILE A 193 -8.58 0.85 -7.69
N VAL A 194 -9.74 0.57 -8.29
CA VAL A 194 -10.76 1.58 -8.58
C VAL A 194 -11.23 2.24 -7.29
N LEU A 195 -11.50 1.45 -6.26
CA LEU A 195 -11.92 1.96 -4.95
C LEU A 195 -10.82 2.82 -4.31
N ALA A 196 -9.56 2.38 -4.37
CA ALA A 196 -8.42 3.16 -3.87
C ALA A 196 -8.34 4.53 -4.54
N VAL A 197 -8.49 4.59 -5.87
CA VAL A 197 -8.46 5.84 -6.64
C VAL A 197 -9.63 6.75 -6.26
N ILE A 198 -10.85 6.21 -6.17
CA ILE A 198 -12.04 6.99 -5.79
C ILE A 198 -11.88 7.57 -4.38
N VAL A 199 -11.54 6.72 -3.41
CA VAL A 199 -11.38 7.10 -2.01
C VAL A 199 -10.24 8.10 -1.83
N GLY A 200 -9.11 7.87 -2.52
CA GLY A 200 -7.96 8.78 -2.50
C GLY A 200 -8.28 10.13 -3.16
N GLY A 201 -9.05 10.13 -4.25
CA GLY A 201 -9.55 11.34 -4.90
C GLY A 201 -10.46 12.16 -3.99
N ILE A 202 -11.33 11.51 -3.23
CA ILE A 202 -12.18 12.17 -2.22
C ILE A 202 -11.32 12.78 -1.11
N ALA A 203 -10.34 12.04 -0.57
CA ALA A 203 -9.42 12.57 0.43
C ALA A 203 -8.66 13.81 -0.09
N GLY A 204 -8.21 13.76 -1.33
CA GLY A 204 -7.57 14.88 -2.01
C GLY A 204 -8.50 16.09 -2.10
N ALA A 205 -9.73 15.90 -2.61
CA ALA A 205 -10.72 16.97 -2.73
C ALA A 205 -11.04 17.62 -1.39
N LEU A 206 -11.22 16.83 -0.32
CA LEU A 206 -11.48 17.34 1.03
C LEU A 206 -10.28 18.08 1.63
N GLY A 207 -9.05 17.65 1.31
CA GLY A 207 -7.82 18.30 1.77
C GLY A 207 -7.47 19.59 1.02
N TYR A 208 -8.03 19.84 -0.16
CA TYR A 208 -7.84 21.09 -0.90
C TYR A 208 -8.70 22.25 -0.38
N GLU A 209 -9.79 21.96 0.33
CA GLU A 209 -10.73 22.98 0.82
C GLU A 209 -10.52 23.40 2.29
N ALA A 210 -9.64 22.70 3.03
CA ALA A 210 -9.30 22.98 4.42
C ALA A 210 -8.08 23.90 4.55
#